data_AF-A0A0F9XL02-F1
#
_entry.id   AF-A0A0F9XL02-F1
#
_cell.length_a   1.000
_cell.length_b   1.000
_cell.length_c   1.000
_cell.angle_alpha   90.00
_cell.angle_beta   90.00
_cell.angle_gamma   90.00
#
_symmetry.space_group_name_H-M   'P 1'
#
loop_
_entity.id
_entity.type
_entity.pdbx_description
1 polymer ?
#
loop_
_entity_poly.entity_id
_entity_poly.type
_entity_poly.pdbx_seq_one_letter_code
_entity_poly.pdbx_strand_id
1 'polypeptide(L)'
;MTLIVARKSPIVFKTQAIQVQASSEVLRYTPTGNPLSFAEMQQRRQAITIDNPEHLELTVANLGVSVDLNLKWQGREFQLLVRQDRPDRGDNVLKLLSGYVPAHELRVPLLTAMTEIAEELLIETESGWLQGQYQNTWLPTPYAGSLALDEEKVFRLTSRSGASRPVICRELNLLERPRAYVHLPSNSLQLVYKMQLELPESAQRLSLLHTDEFLDEESGELVAQMDYQRPELFLVERVNGAATGHLFTLQKGELIEQDSRDMTLSEAFAEQRGWVVEAPHCSWQEGLGER
;
A
#
# COMPACT_ATOMS: atom_id res chain seq x y z
N MET A 1 -6.48 -17.30 15.15
CA MET A 1 -7.94 -17.17 15.29
C MET A 1 -8.32 -16.15 14.26
N THR A 2 -9.05 -16.58 13.24
CA THR A 2 -9.53 -15.71 12.18
C THR A 2 -10.80 -14.99 12.63
N LEU A 3 -10.88 -13.69 12.39
CA LEU A 3 -12.02 -12.85 12.74
C LEU A 3 -12.49 -12.10 11.50
N ILE A 4 -13.78 -12.22 11.15
CA ILE A 4 -14.43 -11.40 10.13
C ILE A 4 -14.79 -10.04 10.74
N VAL A 5 -14.32 -8.96 10.14
CA VAL A 5 -14.50 -7.60 10.64
C VAL A 5 -15.46 -6.76 9.83
N ALA A 6 -15.68 -7.08 8.55
CA ALA A 6 -16.69 -6.42 7.73
C ALA A 6 -17.13 -7.29 6.55
N ARG A 7 -18.29 -6.92 5.99
CA ARG A 7 -18.83 -7.40 4.71
C ARG A 7 -19.21 -6.19 3.87
N LYS A 8 -18.74 -6.12 2.63
CA LYS A 8 -18.96 -4.99 1.71
C LYS A 8 -19.43 -5.50 0.34
N SER A 9 -20.28 -4.74 -0.34
CA SER A 9 -20.65 -5.08 -1.72
C SER A 9 -19.53 -4.69 -2.69
N PRO A 10 -18.99 -5.61 -3.51
CA PRO A 10 -17.93 -5.31 -4.48
C PRO A 10 -18.38 -4.37 -5.62
N ILE A 11 -19.69 -4.21 -5.82
CA ILE A 11 -20.28 -3.51 -6.97
C ILE A 11 -20.00 -1.99 -6.93
N VAL A 12 -19.71 -1.45 -5.74
CA VAL A 12 -19.56 0.00 -5.51
C VAL A 12 -18.26 0.55 -6.10
N PHE A 13 -17.20 -0.27 -6.19
CA PHE A 13 -15.91 0.22 -6.65
C PHE A 13 -15.91 0.55 -8.15
N LYS A 14 -15.55 1.79 -8.46
CA LYS A 14 -15.32 2.27 -9.82
C LYS A 14 -14.02 3.06 -9.89
N THR A 15 -13.13 2.70 -10.81
CA THR A 15 -11.92 3.47 -11.14
C THR A 15 -12.05 4.04 -12.56
N GLN A 16 -10.99 4.61 -13.11
CA GLN A 16 -11.00 5.19 -14.46
C GLN A 16 -9.61 5.02 -15.11
N ALA A 17 -9.60 4.87 -16.43
CA ALA A 17 -8.35 4.98 -17.18
C ALA A 17 -7.80 6.41 -17.09
N ILE A 18 -6.48 6.56 -17.23
CA ILE A 18 -5.84 7.88 -17.21
C ILE A 18 -4.87 8.00 -18.39
N GLN A 19 -4.85 9.18 -19.02
CA GLN A 19 -3.79 9.55 -19.95
C GLN A 19 -2.61 10.04 -19.13
N VAL A 20 -1.41 9.52 -19.41
CA VAL A 20 -0.15 9.87 -18.77
C VAL A 20 0.75 10.53 -19.81
N GLN A 21 1.36 11.64 -19.44
CA GLN A 21 2.40 12.31 -20.21
C GLN A 21 3.56 12.63 -19.26
N ALA A 22 4.76 12.15 -19.58
CA ALA A 22 5.95 12.38 -18.76
C ALA A 22 7.13 12.94 -19.56
N SER A 23 7.92 13.76 -18.89
CA SER A 23 9.29 14.12 -19.28
C SER A 23 10.26 13.73 -18.17
N SER A 24 11.57 13.91 -18.37
CA SER A 24 12.58 13.62 -17.33
C SER A 24 12.28 14.26 -15.96
N GLU A 25 11.58 15.40 -15.93
CA GLU A 25 11.35 16.19 -14.71
C GLU A 25 9.98 16.01 -14.08
N VAL A 26 8.94 15.69 -14.87
CA VAL A 26 7.55 15.74 -14.40
C VAL A 26 6.68 14.71 -15.10
N LEU A 27 5.81 14.08 -14.31
CA LEU A 27 4.73 13.23 -14.82
C LEU A 27 3.39 13.96 -14.64
N ARG A 28 2.61 14.05 -15.70
CA ARG A 28 1.23 14.54 -15.70
C ARG A 28 0.28 13.38 -15.98
N TYR A 29 -0.85 13.35 -15.31
CA TYR A 29 -1.94 12.49 -15.71
C TYR A 29 -3.29 13.20 -15.70
N THR A 30 -4.21 12.69 -16.53
CA THR A 30 -5.59 13.18 -16.64
C THR A 30 -6.55 11.99 -16.74
N PRO A 31 -7.60 11.93 -15.91
CA PRO A 31 -8.64 10.92 -16.04
C PRO A 31 -9.35 11.01 -17.40
N THR A 32 -9.60 9.85 -18.03
CA THR A 32 -10.16 9.75 -19.38
C THR A 32 -11.19 8.62 -19.51
N GLY A 33 -12.18 8.79 -20.40
CA GLY A 33 -13.24 7.81 -20.63
C GLY A 33 -14.28 7.74 -19.50
N ASN A 34 -15.07 6.67 -19.46
CA ASN A 34 -16.08 6.42 -18.42
C ASN A 34 -15.48 5.66 -17.23
N PRO A 35 -16.06 5.77 -16.02
CA PRO A 35 -15.68 4.91 -14.89
C PRO A 35 -15.81 3.42 -15.24
N LEU A 36 -14.83 2.64 -14.81
CA LEU A 36 -14.68 1.21 -15.06
C LEU A 36 -15.00 0.43 -13.79
N SER A 37 -15.74 -0.67 -13.93
CA SER A 37 -15.76 -1.72 -12.91
C SER A 37 -14.39 -2.38 -12.75
N PHE A 38 -14.21 -3.13 -11.66
CA PHE A 38 -13.01 -3.93 -11.43
C PHE A 38 -12.71 -4.89 -12.60
N ALA A 39 -13.73 -5.59 -13.11
CA ALA A 39 -13.57 -6.51 -14.24
C ALA A 39 -13.16 -5.80 -15.54
N GLU A 40 -13.78 -4.67 -15.87
CA GLU A 40 -13.42 -3.88 -17.06
C GLU A 40 -12.01 -3.30 -16.96
N MET A 41 -11.63 -2.84 -15.77
CA MET A 41 -10.27 -2.38 -15.48
C MET A 41 -9.27 -3.51 -15.67
N GLN A 42 -9.53 -4.70 -15.12
CA GLN A 42 -8.61 -5.82 -15.20
C GLN A 42 -8.44 -6.33 -16.64
N GLN A 43 -9.48 -6.29 -17.47
CA GLN A 43 -9.36 -6.60 -18.91
C GLN A 43 -8.44 -5.64 -19.67
N ARG A 44 -8.31 -4.40 -19.20
CA ARG A 44 -7.42 -3.38 -19.80
C ARG A 44 -5.97 -3.46 -19.31
N ARG A 45 -5.71 -4.16 -18.20
CA ARG A 45 -4.36 -4.35 -17.63
C ARG A 45 -3.58 -5.40 -18.44
N GLN A 46 -3.16 -4.99 -19.62
CA GLN A 46 -2.34 -5.80 -20.54
C GLN A 46 -0.93 -5.24 -20.60
N ALA A 47 0.06 -6.10 -20.81
CA ALA A 47 1.45 -5.67 -20.91
C ALA A 47 1.66 -4.67 -22.06
N ILE A 48 2.48 -3.66 -21.81
CA ILE A 48 2.84 -2.62 -22.78
C ILE A 48 4.36 -2.49 -22.89
N THR A 49 4.84 -1.84 -23.95
CA THR A 49 6.26 -1.52 -24.16
C THR A 49 6.43 -0.02 -24.30
N ILE A 50 7.53 0.52 -23.76
CA ILE A 50 7.88 1.94 -23.82
C ILE A 50 9.31 2.07 -24.32
N ASP A 51 9.50 2.84 -25.39
CA ASP A 51 10.83 3.02 -26.00
C ASP A 51 11.74 3.93 -25.15
N ASN A 52 11.17 4.99 -24.56
CA ASN A 52 11.91 5.95 -23.74
C ASN A 52 11.28 6.04 -22.34
N PRO A 53 11.90 5.42 -21.32
CA PRO A 53 11.37 5.44 -19.95
C PRO A 53 11.29 6.84 -19.32
N GLU A 54 12.04 7.83 -19.82
CA GLU A 54 12.02 9.22 -19.33
C GLU A 54 10.95 10.07 -20.03
N HIS A 55 10.49 9.67 -21.21
CA HIS A 55 9.54 10.43 -22.03
C HIS A 55 8.48 9.50 -22.62
N LEU A 56 7.27 9.57 -22.09
CA LEU A 56 6.17 8.71 -22.50
C LEU A 56 4.87 9.49 -22.60
N GLU A 57 4.02 9.08 -23.54
CA GLU A 57 2.63 9.52 -23.65
C GLU A 57 1.76 8.31 -24.00
N LEU A 58 0.86 7.93 -23.10
CA LEU A 58 0.01 6.75 -23.26
C LEU A 58 -1.26 6.84 -22.40
N THR A 59 -2.19 5.92 -22.61
CA THR A 59 -3.30 5.69 -21.69
C THR A 59 -3.08 4.42 -20.91
N VAL A 60 -3.04 4.54 -19.58
CA VAL A 60 -2.93 3.39 -18.66
C VAL A 60 -4.31 3.01 -18.11
N ALA A 61 -4.47 1.74 -17.73
CA ALA A 61 -5.73 1.15 -17.34
C ALA A 61 -6.32 1.75 -16.06
N ASN A 62 -5.47 2.14 -15.11
CA ASN A 62 -5.86 2.67 -13.82
C ASN A 62 -4.70 3.43 -13.14
N LEU A 63 -5.05 4.15 -12.07
CA LEU A 63 -4.13 4.64 -11.04
C LEU A 63 -4.18 3.71 -9.83
N GLY A 64 -3.02 3.27 -9.34
CA GLY A 64 -2.86 2.61 -8.06
C GLY A 64 -2.10 3.49 -7.08
N VAL A 65 -2.31 3.24 -5.80
CA VAL A 65 -1.59 3.89 -4.71
C VAL A 65 -0.98 2.83 -3.80
N SER A 66 0.17 3.15 -3.23
CA SER A 66 0.82 2.33 -2.21
C SER A 66 1.44 3.21 -1.13
N VAL A 67 1.63 2.65 0.07
CA VAL A 67 2.21 3.36 1.20
C VAL A 67 3.44 2.65 1.73
N ASP A 68 4.58 3.34 1.68
CA ASP A 68 5.83 2.95 2.31
C ASP A 68 5.85 3.50 3.75
N LEU A 69 5.39 2.67 4.69
CA LEU A 69 5.31 2.98 6.10
C LEU A 69 6.63 2.63 6.81
N ASN A 70 7.21 3.62 7.48
CA ASN A 70 8.35 3.42 8.36
C ASN A 70 7.90 3.56 9.81
N LEU A 71 8.38 2.67 10.67
CA LEU A 71 8.02 2.61 12.08
C LEU A 71 9.28 2.61 12.93
N LYS A 72 9.28 3.37 14.03
CA LYS A 72 10.26 3.20 15.10
C LYS A 72 9.62 2.43 16.25
N TRP A 73 10.25 1.34 16.66
CA TRP A 73 9.77 0.52 17.77
C TRP A 73 10.95 0.02 18.60
N GLN A 74 10.91 0.25 19.92
CA GLN A 74 11.96 -0.17 20.86
C GLN A 74 13.38 0.24 20.43
N GLY A 75 13.52 1.46 19.88
CA GLY A 75 14.80 2.01 19.42
C GLY A 75 15.31 1.47 18.08
N ARG A 76 14.54 0.61 17.40
CA ARG A 76 14.85 0.03 16.09
C ARG A 76 13.97 0.66 15.01
N GLU A 77 14.44 0.66 13.77
CA GLU A 77 13.72 1.18 12.61
C GLU A 77 13.21 0.02 11.75
N PHE A 78 11.97 0.13 11.28
CA PHE A 78 11.32 -0.89 10.47
C PHE A 78 10.60 -0.29 9.27
N GLN A 79 10.57 -1.02 8.17
CA GLN A 79 9.63 -0.82 7.07
C GLN A 79 8.53 -1.87 7.16
N LEU A 80 7.28 -1.45 7.05
CA LEU A 80 6.13 -2.34 7.12
C LEU A 80 5.78 -2.87 5.73
N LEU A 81 5.64 -4.19 5.62
CA LEU A 81 5.17 -4.90 4.44
C LEU A 81 3.99 -5.78 4.78
N VAL A 82 3.17 -6.10 3.78
CA VAL A 82 2.09 -7.08 3.91
C VAL A 82 2.23 -8.17 2.87
N ARG A 83 1.78 -9.36 3.22
CA ARG A 83 1.79 -10.52 2.34
C ARG A 83 0.57 -10.49 1.43
N GLN A 84 0.79 -10.78 0.14
CA GLN A 84 -0.28 -10.99 -0.83
C GLN A 84 -0.11 -12.34 -1.50
N ASP A 85 -1.11 -13.21 -1.31
CA ASP A 85 -1.26 -14.41 -2.13
C ASP A 85 -1.82 -14.00 -3.52
N ARG A 86 -1.20 -14.45 -4.61
CA ARG A 86 -1.65 -14.19 -5.99
C ARG A 86 -1.96 -15.51 -6.69
N PRO A 87 -3.13 -16.13 -6.42
CA PRO A 87 -3.46 -17.44 -6.96
C PRO A 87 -3.46 -17.50 -8.49
N ASP A 88 -3.80 -16.40 -9.16
CA ASP A 88 -3.77 -16.25 -10.62
C ASP A 88 -2.34 -16.35 -11.20
N ARG A 89 -1.32 -16.08 -10.38
CA ARG A 89 0.10 -16.16 -10.74
C ARG A 89 0.82 -17.34 -10.10
N GLY A 90 0.18 -18.00 -9.13
CA GLY A 90 0.76 -19.13 -8.39
C GLY A 90 1.92 -18.74 -7.48
N ASP A 91 1.98 -17.48 -7.05
CA ASP A 91 3.05 -16.97 -6.19
C ASP A 91 2.53 -16.16 -4.99
N ASN A 92 3.45 -15.76 -4.13
CA ASN A 92 3.20 -14.90 -2.98
C ASN A 92 4.27 -13.80 -2.94
N VAL A 93 3.87 -12.56 -2.66
CA VAL A 93 4.83 -11.46 -2.49
C VAL A 93 4.61 -10.72 -1.18
N LEU A 94 5.69 -10.15 -0.65
CA LEU A 94 5.59 -9.02 0.25
C LEU A 94 5.44 -7.74 -0.57
N LYS A 95 4.43 -6.95 -0.22
CA LYS A 95 4.09 -5.68 -0.86
C LYS A 95 3.94 -4.57 0.17
N LEU A 96 3.85 -3.34 -0.33
CA LEU A 96 3.35 -2.22 0.45
C LEU A 96 1.83 -2.32 0.62
N LEU A 97 1.28 -1.64 1.63
CA LEU A 97 -0.17 -1.40 1.69
C LEU A 97 -0.59 -0.69 0.40
N SER A 98 -1.66 -1.14 -0.25
CA SER A 98 -1.92 -0.71 -1.63
C SER A 98 -3.35 -0.93 -2.08
N GLY A 99 -3.88 0.02 -2.85
CA GLY A 99 -5.18 -0.13 -3.49
C GLY A 99 -5.33 0.65 -4.78
N TYR A 100 -6.49 0.47 -5.41
CA TYR A 100 -6.84 1.15 -6.65
C TYR A 100 -7.53 2.48 -6.34
N VAL A 101 -7.10 3.56 -7.00
CA VAL A 101 -7.71 4.88 -6.77
C VAL A 101 -9.10 4.92 -7.39
N PRO A 102 -10.17 5.20 -6.61
CA PRO A 102 -11.51 5.38 -7.14
C PRO A 102 -11.59 6.57 -8.09
N ALA A 103 -12.50 6.52 -9.07
CA ALA A 103 -12.63 7.55 -10.10
C ALA A 103 -12.87 8.96 -9.51
N HIS A 104 -13.59 9.04 -8.38
CA HIS A 104 -13.89 10.30 -7.70
C HIS A 104 -12.72 10.85 -6.86
N GLU A 105 -11.69 10.03 -6.59
CA GLU A 105 -10.51 10.40 -5.80
C GLU A 105 -9.26 10.61 -6.67
N LEU A 106 -9.34 10.44 -7.99
CA LEU A 106 -8.18 10.56 -8.91
C LEU A 106 -7.46 11.91 -8.82
N ARG A 107 -8.09 12.97 -8.32
CA ARG A 107 -7.44 14.29 -8.11
C ARG A 107 -6.74 14.42 -6.75
N VAL A 108 -7.02 13.53 -5.81
CA VAL A 108 -6.53 13.51 -4.43
C VAL A 108 -6.18 12.08 -4.00
N PRO A 109 -5.30 11.36 -4.72
CA PRO A 109 -4.97 9.95 -4.43
C PRO A 109 -4.35 9.72 -3.04
N LEU A 110 -3.89 10.78 -2.36
CA LEU A 110 -3.50 10.71 -0.96
C LEU A 110 -4.67 10.30 -0.04
N LEU A 111 -5.91 10.66 -0.38
CA LEU A 111 -7.09 10.22 0.37
C LEU A 111 -7.24 8.70 0.30
N THR A 112 -7.12 8.12 -0.89
CA THR A 112 -7.09 6.66 -1.06
C THR A 112 -5.99 6.04 -0.21
N ALA A 113 -4.77 6.58 -0.23
CA ALA A 113 -3.67 6.10 0.61
C ALA A 113 -4.02 6.09 2.12
N MET A 114 -4.73 7.10 2.62
CA MET A 114 -5.20 7.13 4.01
C MET A 114 -6.25 6.07 4.29
N THR A 115 -7.18 5.84 3.34
CA THR A 115 -8.20 4.80 3.44
C THR A 115 -7.56 3.42 3.47
N GLU A 116 -6.59 3.13 2.59
CA GLU A 116 -5.86 1.86 2.58
C GLU A 116 -5.14 1.62 3.91
N ILE A 117 -4.50 2.64 4.50
CA ILE A 117 -3.90 2.48 5.83
C ILE A 117 -4.98 2.16 6.89
N ALA A 118 -6.13 2.84 6.85
CA ALA A 118 -7.19 2.61 7.82
C ALA A 118 -7.88 1.25 7.69
N GLU A 119 -7.91 0.68 6.50
CA GLU A 119 -8.51 -0.62 6.21
C GLU A 119 -7.51 -1.76 6.43
N GLU A 120 -6.29 -1.63 5.92
CA GLU A 120 -5.31 -2.72 5.90
C GLU A 120 -4.40 -2.73 7.14
N LEU A 121 -4.15 -1.61 7.83
CA LEU A 121 -3.32 -1.57 9.06
C LEU A 121 -4.17 -1.51 10.32
N LEU A 122 -4.18 -2.62 11.06
CA LEU A 122 -4.82 -2.68 12.37
C LEU A 122 -3.78 -2.72 13.49
N ILE A 123 -3.92 -1.82 14.46
CA ILE A 123 -3.03 -1.72 15.62
C ILE A 123 -3.84 -1.96 16.88
N GLU A 124 -3.67 -3.14 17.46
CA GLU A 124 -4.36 -3.55 18.67
C GLU A 124 -3.57 -3.15 19.91
N THR A 125 -4.24 -2.62 20.93
CA THR A 125 -3.73 -2.41 22.29
C THR A 125 -4.52 -3.23 23.30
N GLU A 126 -4.12 -3.17 24.57
CA GLU A 126 -4.90 -3.76 25.67
C GLU A 126 -6.29 -3.10 25.86
N SER A 127 -6.48 -1.88 25.35
CA SER A 127 -7.69 -1.08 25.53
C SER A 127 -8.61 -1.07 24.31
N GLY A 128 -8.13 -1.52 23.15
CA GLY A 128 -8.88 -1.51 21.90
C GLY A 128 -8.00 -1.25 20.69
N TRP A 129 -8.62 -0.87 19.58
CA TRP A 129 -7.93 -0.62 18.32
C TRP A 129 -7.57 0.86 18.19
N LEU A 130 -6.31 1.15 17.87
CA LEU A 130 -5.87 2.53 17.68
C LEU A 130 -6.51 3.14 16.45
N GLN A 131 -6.99 4.37 16.61
CA GLN A 131 -7.36 5.23 15.51
C GLN A 131 -6.13 5.96 14.96
N GLY A 132 -6.17 6.29 13.67
CA GLY A 132 -5.10 6.99 12.99
C GLY A 132 -5.38 8.48 12.82
N GLN A 133 -4.31 9.28 12.83
CA GLN A 133 -4.35 10.67 12.39
C GLN A 133 -3.25 10.96 11.37
N TYR A 134 -3.59 11.70 10.32
CA TYR A 134 -2.64 12.31 9.39
C TYR A 134 -2.71 13.82 9.49
N GLN A 135 -1.61 14.48 9.88
CA GLN A 135 -1.57 15.94 10.08
C GLN A 135 -2.74 16.47 10.93
N ASN A 136 -3.05 15.80 12.05
CA ASN A 136 -4.19 16.08 12.95
C ASN A 136 -5.59 15.91 12.34
N THR A 137 -5.70 15.33 11.15
CA THR A 137 -6.98 14.90 10.56
C THR A 137 -7.16 13.43 10.84
N TRP A 138 -8.34 13.05 11.34
CA TRP A 138 -8.68 11.65 11.60
C TRP A 138 -8.75 10.85 10.31
N LEU A 139 -8.18 9.64 10.36
CA LEU A 139 -8.38 8.62 9.34
C LEU A 139 -9.81 8.06 9.47
N PRO A 140 -10.37 7.46 8.39
CA PRO A 140 -11.63 6.74 8.51
C PRO A 140 -11.49 5.58 9.49
N THR A 141 -12.62 5.16 10.09
CA THR A 141 -12.67 4.02 11.03
C THR A 141 -13.59 2.93 10.47
N PRO A 142 -13.16 2.23 9.39
CA PRO A 142 -14.02 1.35 8.60
C PRO A 142 -14.65 0.20 9.42
N TYR A 143 -14.03 -0.15 10.55
CA TYR A 143 -14.43 -1.26 11.41
C TYR A 143 -14.96 -0.82 12.78
N ALA A 144 -15.26 0.46 13.01
CA ALA A 144 -15.76 0.94 14.31
C ALA A 144 -17.04 0.23 14.80
N GLY A 145 -17.81 -0.37 13.89
CA GLY A 145 -19.00 -1.16 14.22
C GLY A 145 -18.72 -2.58 14.74
N SER A 146 -17.53 -3.13 14.49
CA SER A 146 -17.13 -4.49 14.85
C SER A 146 -15.92 -4.56 15.78
N LEU A 147 -15.09 -3.51 15.79
CA LEU A 147 -13.86 -3.39 16.56
C LEU A 147 -13.95 -2.16 17.49
N ALA A 148 -13.90 -2.41 18.80
CA ALA A 148 -13.93 -1.35 19.79
C ALA A 148 -12.66 -0.50 19.75
N LEU A 149 -12.81 0.81 19.56
CA LEU A 149 -11.69 1.73 19.43
C LEU A 149 -11.07 2.04 20.79
N ASP A 150 -9.76 2.26 20.80
CA ASP A 150 -9.07 2.89 21.93
C ASP A 150 -9.43 4.39 21.95
N GLU A 151 -10.04 4.84 23.06
CA GLU A 151 -10.53 6.21 23.21
C GLU A 151 -9.42 7.20 23.62
N GLU A 152 -8.29 6.70 24.15
CA GLU A 152 -7.23 7.54 24.73
C GLU A 152 -6.01 7.63 23.82
N LYS A 153 -5.75 6.59 23.03
CA LYS A 153 -4.52 6.46 22.25
C LYS A 153 -4.80 6.49 20.74
N VAL A 154 -3.86 7.08 20.03
CA VAL A 154 -3.89 7.20 18.57
C VAL A 154 -2.51 6.93 18.00
N PHE A 155 -2.45 6.39 16.79
CA PHE A 155 -1.23 6.43 15.99
C PHE A 155 -1.23 7.69 15.10
N ARG A 156 -0.04 8.20 14.79
CA ARG A 156 0.11 9.37 13.92
C ARG A 156 0.88 9.00 12.67
N LEU A 157 0.47 9.61 11.57
CA LEU A 157 1.11 9.52 10.27
C LEU A 157 1.68 10.90 9.93
N THR A 158 2.95 10.93 9.60
CA THR A 158 3.60 12.10 9.02
C THR A 158 4.22 11.75 7.68
N SER A 159 4.21 12.69 6.75
CA SER A 159 4.82 12.48 5.44
C SER A 159 6.35 12.46 5.58
N ARG A 160 6.97 11.46 4.95
CA ARG A 160 8.42 11.42 4.71
C ARG A 160 8.70 11.95 3.31
N SER A 161 8.20 13.15 3.04
CA SER A 161 8.35 13.81 1.73
C SER A 161 9.79 13.70 1.24
N GLY A 162 9.95 13.08 0.06
CA GLY A 162 11.24 12.85 -0.57
C GLY A 162 11.50 13.86 -1.70
N ALA A 163 12.70 13.80 -2.26
CA ALA A 163 13.06 14.54 -3.48
C ALA A 163 12.47 13.92 -4.76
N SER A 164 11.31 13.26 -4.67
CA SER A 164 10.65 12.65 -5.83
C SER A 164 10.25 13.73 -6.83
N ARG A 165 10.35 13.38 -8.11
CA ARG A 165 9.93 14.23 -9.22
C ARG A 165 8.44 14.60 -9.09
N PRO A 166 8.06 15.85 -9.43
CA PRO A 166 6.67 16.29 -9.44
C PRO A 166 5.73 15.36 -10.22
N VAL A 167 4.56 15.10 -9.61
CA VAL A 167 3.42 14.46 -10.27
C VAL A 167 2.25 15.44 -10.25
N ILE A 168 1.61 15.63 -11.40
CA ILE A 168 0.53 16.61 -11.56
C ILE A 168 -0.71 15.91 -12.11
N CYS A 169 -1.84 16.08 -11.43
CA CYS A 169 -3.15 15.71 -11.95
C CYS A 169 -3.78 16.93 -12.62
N ARG A 170 -3.85 16.95 -13.96
CA ARG A 170 -4.21 18.15 -14.74
C ARG A 170 -3.29 19.33 -14.37
N GLU A 171 -3.78 20.27 -13.57
CA GLU A 171 -3.04 21.45 -13.11
C GLU A 171 -2.65 21.39 -11.62
N LEU A 172 -3.05 20.35 -10.90
CA LEU A 172 -2.80 20.20 -9.47
C LEU A 172 -1.55 19.36 -9.21
N ASN A 173 -0.56 19.94 -8.53
CA ASN A 173 0.54 19.16 -7.97
C ASN A 173 -0.02 18.21 -6.90
N LEU A 174 0.34 16.94 -6.97
CA LEU A 174 0.04 16.01 -5.89
C LEU A 174 0.83 16.39 -4.63
N LEU A 175 0.14 16.35 -3.49
CA LEU A 175 0.73 16.55 -2.17
C LEU A 175 1.72 15.42 -1.87
N GLU A 176 2.66 15.69 -0.97
CA GLU A 176 3.66 14.73 -0.45
C GLU A 176 4.63 14.12 -1.47
N ARG A 177 4.62 14.60 -2.73
CA ARG A 177 5.58 14.20 -3.78
C ARG A 177 5.77 12.67 -3.83
N PRO A 178 4.70 11.89 -4.13
CA PRO A 178 4.82 10.44 -4.21
C PRO A 178 5.85 10.06 -5.27
N ARG A 179 6.55 8.95 -5.05
CA ARG A 179 7.29 8.29 -6.14
C ARG A 179 6.26 7.77 -7.13
N ALA A 180 6.45 8.00 -8.43
CA ALA A 180 5.55 7.48 -9.45
C ALA A 180 6.28 6.61 -10.47
N TYR A 181 5.58 5.60 -10.97
CA TYR A 181 6.03 4.77 -12.09
C TYR A 181 4.85 4.13 -12.82
N VAL A 182 5.00 3.93 -14.13
CA VAL A 182 4.17 3.09 -14.96
C VAL A 182 4.71 1.66 -14.87
N HIS A 183 3.88 0.75 -14.37
CA HIS A 183 4.19 -0.67 -14.33
C HIS A 183 3.81 -1.30 -15.68
N LEU A 184 4.81 -1.69 -16.47
CA LEU A 184 4.58 -2.17 -17.85
C LEU A 184 3.74 -3.45 -17.92
N PRO A 185 3.99 -4.48 -17.10
CA PRO A 185 3.22 -5.72 -17.17
C PRO A 185 1.72 -5.54 -16.97
N SER A 186 1.32 -4.52 -16.20
CA SER A 186 -0.08 -4.30 -15.87
C SER A 186 -0.68 -3.01 -16.43
N ASN A 187 0.06 -2.27 -17.26
CA ASN A 187 -0.35 -0.99 -17.85
C ASN A 187 -1.06 -0.09 -16.83
N SER A 188 -0.39 0.22 -15.72
CA SER A 188 -0.96 1.02 -14.62
C SER A 188 0.05 2.03 -14.11
N LEU A 189 -0.40 3.24 -13.78
CA LEU A 189 0.41 4.20 -13.03
C LEU A 189 0.29 3.88 -11.54
N GLN A 190 1.41 3.82 -10.83
CA GLN A 190 1.49 3.58 -9.40
C GLN A 190 2.08 4.80 -8.70
N LEU A 191 1.50 5.18 -7.57
CA LEU A 191 1.99 6.23 -6.69
C LEU A 191 2.39 5.63 -5.34
N VAL A 192 3.63 5.83 -4.91
CA VAL A 192 4.13 5.38 -3.61
C VAL A 192 4.33 6.58 -2.70
N TYR A 193 3.48 6.69 -1.68
CA TYR A 193 3.61 7.68 -0.63
C TYR A 193 4.49 7.15 0.50
N LYS A 194 5.50 7.94 0.89
CA LYS A 194 6.39 7.59 2.00
C LYS A 194 5.89 8.26 3.27
N MET A 195 5.71 7.49 4.33
CA MET A 195 5.20 8.00 5.60
C MET A 195 5.95 7.41 6.79
N GLN A 196 5.92 8.16 7.88
CA GLN A 196 6.34 7.72 9.19
C GLN A 196 5.08 7.41 10.00
N LEU A 197 5.02 6.19 10.51
CA LEU A 197 4.07 5.73 11.50
C LEU A 197 4.68 5.95 12.89
N GLU A 198 3.97 6.70 13.72
CA GLU A 198 4.32 6.97 15.11
C GLU A 198 3.28 6.30 16.01
N LEU A 199 3.73 5.35 16.82
CA LEU A 199 2.90 4.67 17.81
C LEU A 199 2.97 5.43 19.14
N PRO A 200 1.89 5.43 19.94
CA PRO A 200 1.88 6.12 21.23
C PRO A 200 2.86 5.45 22.21
N GLU A 201 3.75 6.24 22.82
CA GLU A 201 4.78 5.73 23.75
C GLU A 201 4.20 4.94 24.94
N SER A 202 2.96 5.24 25.33
CA SER A 202 2.23 4.55 26.40
C SER A 202 1.63 3.19 26.00
N ALA A 203 1.63 2.83 24.71
CA ALA A 203 1.18 1.53 24.23
C ALA A 203 2.36 0.56 24.14
N GLN A 204 2.68 -0.12 25.23
CA GLN A 204 3.83 -1.05 25.28
C GLN A 204 3.51 -2.46 24.78
N ARG A 205 2.24 -2.87 24.84
CA ARG A 205 1.77 -4.21 24.48
C ARG A 205 0.86 -4.18 23.27
N LEU A 206 1.42 -3.77 22.13
CA LEU A 206 0.68 -3.66 20.89
C LEU A 206 0.93 -4.81 19.93
N SER A 207 -0.09 -5.13 19.13
CA SER A 207 0.00 -6.09 18.04
C SER A 207 -0.27 -5.36 16.72
N LEU A 208 0.49 -5.68 15.68
CA LEU A 208 0.25 -5.18 14.33
C LEU A 208 -0.38 -6.31 13.52
N LEU A 209 -1.55 -6.04 12.97
CA LEU A 209 -2.34 -6.98 12.17
C LEU A 209 -2.67 -6.35 10.82
N HIS A 210 -2.86 -7.21 9.83
CA HIS A 210 -3.35 -6.84 8.52
C HIS A 210 -4.78 -7.32 8.36
N THR A 211 -5.63 -6.50 7.76
CA THR A 211 -6.94 -6.96 7.27
C THR A 211 -6.80 -7.33 5.80
N ASP A 212 -7.14 -8.56 5.46
CA ASP A 212 -7.23 -8.99 4.06
C ASP A 212 -8.70 -9.06 3.63
N GLU A 213 -8.97 -8.70 2.37
CA GLU A 213 -10.30 -8.78 1.77
C GLU A 213 -10.34 -9.90 0.74
N PHE A 214 -11.30 -10.82 0.89
CA PHE A 214 -11.56 -11.86 -0.10
C PHE A 214 -13.03 -11.83 -0.53
N LEU A 215 -13.29 -12.26 -1.76
CA LEU A 215 -14.65 -12.43 -2.26
C LEU A 215 -15.21 -13.76 -1.73
N ASP A 216 -16.28 -13.68 -0.95
CA ASP A 216 -17.06 -14.85 -0.54
C ASP A 216 -17.92 -15.31 -1.72
N GLU A 217 -17.62 -16.49 -2.28
CA GLU A 217 -18.30 -16.99 -3.49
C GLU A 217 -19.78 -17.32 -3.25
N GLU A 218 -20.18 -17.58 -2.00
CA GLU A 218 -21.55 -17.93 -1.65
C GLU A 218 -22.43 -16.68 -1.51
N SER A 219 -21.96 -15.64 -0.81
CA SER A 219 -22.69 -14.40 -0.61
C SER A 219 -22.44 -13.35 -1.70
N GLY A 220 -21.34 -13.46 -2.44
CA GLY A 220 -20.89 -12.47 -3.42
C GLY A 220 -20.36 -11.17 -2.79
N GLU A 221 -20.08 -11.18 -1.49
CA GLU A 221 -19.59 -10.01 -0.74
C GLU A 221 -18.07 -10.06 -0.58
N LEU A 222 -17.45 -8.89 -0.48
CA LEU A 222 -16.09 -8.78 0.01
C LEU A 222 -16.11 -8.90 1.53
N VAL A 223 -15.40 -9.90 2.04
CA VAL A 223 -15.25 -10.18 3.46
C VAL A 223 -13.87 -9.71 3.89
N ALA A 224 -13.85 -8.76 4.81
CA ALA A 224 -12.63 -8.30 5.46
C ALA A 224 -12.37 -9.18 6.69
N GLN A 225 -11.19 -9.77 6.79
CA GLN A 225 -10.80 -10.62 7.92
C GLN A 225 -9.39 -10.33 8.41
N MET A 226 -9.12 -10.68 9.66
CA MET A 226 -7.79 -10.69 10.25
C MET A 226 -7.48 -12.06 10.87
N ASP A 227 -6.20 -12.43 10.98
CA ASP A 227 -5.79 -13.66 11.65
C ASP A 227 -4.56 -13.47 12.55
N TYR A 228 -4.75 -13.74 13.84
CA TYR A 228 -3.68 -13.73 14.84
C TYR A 228 -2.68 -14.90 14.70
N GLN A 229 -3.10 -16.01 14.08
CA GLN A 229 -2.27 -17.21 13.94
C GLN A 229 -1.47 -17.23 12.63
N ARG A 230 -1.98 -16.54 11.60
CA ARG A 230 -1.33 -16.44 10.30
C ARG A 230 -0.99 -14.97 10.04
N PRO A 231 0.10 -14.45 10.61
CA PRO A 231 0.46 -13.05 10.43
C PRO A 231 0.71 -12.76 8.94
N GLU A 232 0.19 -11.62 8.50
CA GLU A 232 0.32 -11.14 7.13
C GLU A 232 1.00 -9.78 7.06
N LEU A 233 1.19 -9.12 8.21
CA LEU A 233 1.94 -7.89 8.36
C LEU A 233 3.32 -8.21 8.92
N PHE A 234 4.35 -7.70 8.24
CA PHE A 234 5.74 -7.91 8.58
C PHE A 234 6.49 -6.59 8.73
N LEU A 235 7.51 -6.60 9.57
CA LEU A 235 8.42 -5.50 9.85
C LEU A 235 9.82 -5.90 9.37
N VAL A 236 10.25 -5.29 8.27
CA VAL A 236 11.63 -5.40 7.77
C VAL A 236 12.51 -4.46 8.58
N GLU A 237 13.48 -5.00 9.30
CA GLU A 237 14.40 -4.15 10.06
C GLU A 237 15.33 -3.36 9.14
N ARG A 238 15.57 -2.10 9.52
CA ARG A 238 16.49 -1.19 8.83
C ARG A 238 17.52 -0.60 9.79
N VAL A 239 18.75 -0.44 9.28
CA VAL A 239 19.85 0.27 9.95
C VAL A 239 20.45 1.25 8.97
N ASN A 240 20.50 2.54 9.35
CA ASN A 240 20.98 3.63 8.49
C ASN A 240 20.30 3.67 7.11
N GLY A 241 19.01 3.30 7.07
CA GLY A 241 18.21 3.27 5.84
C GLY A 241 18.38 2.03 4.96
N ALA A 242 19.30 1.10 5.27
CA ALA A 242 19.44 -0.18 4.57
C ALA A 242 18.68 -1.30 5.30
N ALA A 243 18.09 -2.24 4.57
CA ALA A 243 17.48 -3.41 5.20
C ALA A 243 18.56 -4.35 5.77
N THR A 244 18.29 -4.98 6.92
CA THR A 244 19.24 -5.92 7.55
C THR A 244 19.01 -7.38 7.14
N GLY A 245 17.98 -7.64 6.34
CA GLY A 245 17.56 -9.01 6.00
C GLY A 245 16.71 -9.71 7.07
N HIS A 246 16.55 -9.11 8.25
CA HIS A 246 15.68 -9.61 9.31
C HIS A 246 14.24 -9.13 9.14
N LEU A 247 13.30 -10.05 9.37
CA LEU A 247 11.87 -9.84 9.24
C LEU A 247 11.20 -10.21 10.55
N PHE A 248 10.27 -9.38 11.02
CA PHE A 248 9.58 -9.60 12.29
C PHE A 248 8.08 -9.45 12.15
N THR A 249 7.32 -10.04 13.07
CA THR A 249 5.95 -9.65 13.38
C THR A 249 5.93 -9.04 14.78
N LEU A 250 5.02 -8.11 15.03
CA LEU A 250 4.87 -7.49 16.35
C LEU A 250 3.59 -7.98 17.02
N GLN A 251 3.74 -8.72 18.11
CA GLN A 251 2.62 -9.32 18.85
C GLN A 251 2.75 -8.96 20.33
N LYS A 252 1.73 -8.29 20.87
CA LYS A 252 1.67 -7.90 22.29
C LYS A 252 2.95 -7.22 22.82
N GLY A 253 3.59 -6.43 21.95
CA GLY A 253 4.83 -5.70 22.24
C GLY A 253 6.12 -6.46 21.94
N GLU A 254 6.05 -7.74 21.59
CA GLU A 254 7.22 -8.58 21.29
C GLU A 254 7.47 -8.70 19.79
N LEU A 255 8.72 -8.52 19.38
CA LEU A 255 9.18 -8.77 18.02
C LEU A 255 9.50 -10.24 17.85
N ILE A 256 8.70 -10.93 17.04
CA ILE A 256 8.87 -12.36 16.74
C ILE A 256 9.49 -12.47 15.35
N GLU A 257 10.71 -12.98 15.27
CA GLU A 257 11.44 -13.14 14.01
C GLU A 257 10.73 -14.15 13.09
N GLN A 258 10.70 -13.82 11.81
CA GLN A 258 10.09 -14.62 10.74
C GLN A 258 11.15 -15.01 9.72
N ASP A 259 10.89 -16.12 9.01
CA ASP A 259 11.77 -16.51 7.92
C ASP A 259 11.52 -15.63 6.69
N SER A 260 12.57 -14.93 6.26
CA SER A 260 12.59 -14.16 5.02
C SER A 260 13.18 -14.94 3.83
N ARG A 261 13.63 -16.19 4.03
CA ARG A 261 14.13 -17.04 2.93
C ARG A 261 13.03 -17.26 1.89
N ASP A 262 13.40 -17.13 0.63
CA ASP A 262 12.55 -17.37 -0.54
C ASP A 262 11.37 -16.41 -0.70
N MET A 263 11.34 -15.29 0.04
CA MET A 263 10.33 -14.25 -0.15
C MET A 263 10.64 -13.39 -1.38
N THR A 264 9.65 -13.25 -2.25
CA THR A 264 9.63 -12.28 -3.34
C THR A 264 8.96 -10.98 -2.92
N LEU A 265 9.42 -9.87 -3.47
CA LEU A 265 8.88 -8.54 -3.24
C LEU A 265 8.05 -8.10 -4.46
N SER A 266 7.03 -7.28 -4.23
CA SER A 266 6.24 -6.71 -5.34
C SER A 266 7.05 -5.76 -6.23
N GLU A 267 6.46 -5.35 -7.36
CA GLU A 267 7.06 -4.44 -8.32
C GLU A 267 7.49 -3.10 -7.72
N ALA A 268 6.90 -2.68 -6.59
CA ALA A 268 7.26 -1.45 -5.91
C ALA A 268 8.73 -1.43 -5.45
N PHE A 269 9.34 -2.61 -5.27
CA PHE A 269 10.74 -2.77 -4.88
C PHE A 269 11.67 -3.03 -6.07
N ALA A 270 11.12 -3.33 -7.24
CA ALA A 270 11.92 -3.57 -8.43
C ALA A 270 12.60 -2.27 -8.92
N GLU A 271 13.64 -2.46 -9.73
CA GLU A 271 14.36 -1.36 -10.36
C GLU A 271 13.40 -0.50 -11.18
N GLN A 272 13.45 0.81 -10.92
CA GLN A 272 12.76 1.81 -11.73
C GLN A 272 13.75 2.49 -12.65
N ARG A 273 13.45 2.48 -13.95
CA ARG A 273 14.19 3.22 -14.99
C ARG A 273 13.31 4.36 -15.49
N GLY A 274 13.75 5.60 -15.34
CA GLY A 274 12.89 6.75 -15.62
C GLY A 274 11.57 6.66 -14.87
N TRP A 275 10.45 6.67 -15.58
CA TRP A 275 9.10 6.53 -15.04
C TRP A 275 8.56 5.09 -15.11
N VAL A 276 9.40 4.09 -15.33
CA VAL A 276 8.94 2.74 -15.68
C VAL A 276 9.49 1.69 -14.72
N VAL A 277 8.63 0.72 -14.38
CA VAL A 277 9.02 -0.55 -13.76
C VAL A 277 8.56 -1.69 -14.68
N GLU A 278 9.50 -2.56 -15.04
CA GLU A 278 9.25 -3.66 -15.99
C GLU A 278 9.06 -5.01 -15.31
N ALA A 279 9.69 -5.20 -14.15
CA ALA A 279 9.62 -6.47 -13.44
C ALA A 279 8.30 -6.58 -12.63
N PRO A 280 7.58 -7.72 -12.72
CA PRO A 280 6.33 -7.94 -11.98
C PRO A 280 6.54 -8.20 -10.48
N HIS A 281 7.77 -8.52 -10.09
CA HIS A 281 8.26 -8.75 -8.74
C HIS A 281 9.80 -8.72 -8.81
N CYS A 282 10.47 -8.65 -7.66
CA CYS A 282 11.91 -8.87 -7.56
C CYS A 282 12.24 -9.77 -6.37
N SER A 283 13.45 -10.31 -6.34
CA SER A 283 13.96 -10.99 -5.16
C SER A 283 14.17 -10.01 -4.00
N TRP A 284 14.29 -10.54 -2.78
CA TRP A 284 14.70 -9.74 -1.62
C TRP A 284 16.02 -9.00 -1.87
N GLN A 285 17.02 -9.70 -2.42
CA GLN A 285 18.35 -9.14 -2.64
C GLN A 285 18.32 -7.95 -3.60
N GLU A 286 17.54 -8.06 -4.68
CA GLU A 286 17.39 -6.99 -5.66
C GLU A 286 16.65 -5.78 -5.09
N GLY A 287 15.58 -6.00 -4.30
CA GLY A 287 14.70 -4.92 -3.87
C GLY A 287 15.07 -4.24 -2.55
N LEU A 288 15.68 -4.97 -1.62
CA LEU A 288 16.02 -4.49 -0.28
C LEU A 288 17.52 -4.56 0.05
N GLY A 289 18.31 -5.24 -0.78
CA GLY A 289 19.76 -5.39 -0.62
C GLY A 289 20.18 -6.70 0.04
N GLU A 290 21.47 -6.78 0.40
CA GLU A 290 22.05 -7.99 0.97
C GLU A 290 21.49 -8.33 2.36
N ARG A 291 21.59 -9.62 2.69
CA ARG A 291 21.23 -10.22 3.96
C ARG A 291 22.47 -10.49 4.79
#